data_AF-A0A1H1JZ74-F1
#
_entry.id   AF-A0A1H1JZ74-F1
#
_cell.length_a   1.000
_cell.length_b   1.000
_cell.length_c   1.000
_cell.angle_alpha   90.00
_cell.angle_beta   90.00
_cell.angle_gamma   90.00
#
_symmetry.space_group_name_H-M   'P 1'
#
loop_
_entity.id
_entity.type
_entity.pdbx_description
1 polymer ?
#
loop_
_entity_poly.entity_id
_entity_poly.type
_entity_poly.pdbx_seq_one_letter_code
_entity_poly.pdbx_strand_id
1 'polypeptide(L)'
;MINDLLRRVAGCARLRRSCADRLAAAIMSAALLCLGSQAASAACSTTGPDPVILNCATTTTSNTTNLNPNNAATSDALQEFAADIRGTVASAAVVDGFGLKLKTDKVNGGVTMTNNGAVTTNQLTTALQLTGNGGLVTYSGTGTVSNTGTGTALALSNADPGGIMATITNAVNAGNGAGLTTATGTGSVQVTVTSTGSVTGNSVGGIQFNGGGINTLTNSGGLVQGVGANTIGVTATNVGVTNQAGGTITGDLAGILASGTVAIGSNTTGSTISGTGAGSSGVSAAIVTGSNDGTITGSINGILTTGGVNITSNSGTISGTGGVGTGISSGADVTIANAGNVTGTDTGINAITTANITNSGTISGANTFGVVANGDVTVHNNAGTISGGDRAIFSQTGNVTVTNLAGAMITGANEGIAAVGNPSAATR
;
A
#
# COMPACT_ATOMS: atom_id res chain seq x y z
N MET A 1 -77.93 13.42 -2.68
CA MET A 1 -78.89 13.06 -3.74
C MET A 1 -78.16 12.14 -4.69
N ILE A 2 -78.29 10.83 -4.48
CA ILE A 2 -79.35 9.98 -5.05
C ILE A 2 -78.94 9.55 -6.46
N ASN A 3 -78.60 8.26 -6.52
CA ASN A 3 -78.86 7.28 -7.58
C ASN A 3 -78.37 7.61 -9.00
N ASP A 4 -77.56 6.73 -9.57
CA ASP A 4 -78.08 5.59 -10.34
C ASP A 4 -77.03 5.14 -11.36
N LEU A 5 -76.37 4.00 -11.12
CA LEU A 5 -75.72 3.20 -12.18
C LEU A 5 -75.26 1.86 -11.60
N LEU A 6 -76.24 0.99 -11.32
CA LEU A 6 -76.05 -0.45 -11.17
C LEU A 6 -77.07 -1.18 -12.04
N ARG A 7 -76.60 -1.87 -13.09
CA ARG A 7 -77.17 -3.08 -13.74
C ARG A 7 -76.54 -3.23 -15.13
N ARG A 8 -75.98 -4.35 -15.59
CA ARG A 8 -76.02 -5.79 -15.31
C ARG A 8 -74.63 -6.32 -15.72
N VAL A 9 -74.09 -7.43 -15.21
CA VAL A 9 -74.43 -8.84 -15.50
C VAL A 9 -73.74 -9.66 -14.38
N ALA A 10 -74.47 -10.17 -13.38
CA ALA A 10 -75.07 -11.52 -13.33
C ALA A 10 -74.03 -12.67 -13.33
N GLY A 11 -73.85 -13.29 -12.17
CA GLY A 11 -72.99 -14.45 -11.95
C GLY A 11 -73.12 -15.00 -10.53
N CYS A 12 -74.20 -15.73 -10.29
CA CYS A 12 -74.77 -16.19 -9.03
C CYS A 12 -73.86 -16.98 -8.05
N ALA A 13 -74.18 -16.81 -6.78
CA ALA A 13 -73.64 -17.43 -5.56
C ALA A 13 -73.68 -18.97 -5.48
N ARG A 14 -72.84 -19.54 -4.60
CA ARG A 14 -73.22 -20.68 -3.72
C ARG A 14 -72.34 -20.77 -2.47
N LEU A 15 -72.99 -20.76 -1.31
CA LEU A 15 -72.48 -21.09 0.03
C LEU A 15 -72.05 -22.56 0.14
N ARG A 16 -71.11 -22.86 1.07
CA ARG A 16 -71.28 -23.91 2.11
C ARG A 16 -70.19 -23.84 3.20
N ARG A 17 -70.63 -24.05 4.45
CA ARG A 17 -69.89 -24.08 5.72
C ARG A 17 -69.30 -25.48 6.01
N SER A 18 -68.32 -25.45 6.93
CA SER A 18 -67.96 -26.39 8.02
C SER A 18 -67.30 -27.75 7.74
N CYS A 19 -66.06 -27.91 8.21
CA CYS A 19 -65.57 -28.82 9.26
C CYS A 19 -64.05 -28.55 9.42
N ALA A 20 -63.55 -27.94 10.51
CA ALA A 20 -63.25 -28.58 11.79
C ALA A 20 -62.27 -29.76 11.68
N ASP A 21 -60.96 -29.49 11.89
CA ASP A 21 -60.03 -30.28 12.71
C ASP A 21 -58.69 -29.54 12.79
N ARG A 22 -58.40 -28.86 13.92
CA ARG A 22 -57.58 -29.38 15.03
C ARG A 22 -56.11 -29.62 14.64
N LEU A 23 -55.26 -28.61 14.85
CA LEU A 23 -54.07 -28.79 15.71
C LEU A 23 -53.54 -27.43 16.15
N ALA A 24 -53.89 -27.05 17.39
CA ALA A 24 -53.10 -26.13 18.18
C ALA A 24 -52.19 -26.98 19.07
N ALA A 25 -50.89 -26.73 19.02
CA ALA A 25 -49.96 -27.13 20.07
C ALA A 25 -49.08 -25.92 20.38
N ALA A 26 -49.38 -25.32 21.52
CA ALA A 26 -48.66 -24.24 22.14
C ALA A 26 -47.33 -24.75 22.71
N ILE A 27 -46.25 -23.98 22.54
CA ILE A 27 -45.16 -23.93 23.51
C ILE A 27 -44.78 -22.46 23.70
N MET A 28 -45.43 -21.84 24.68
CA MET A 28 -44.85 -20.76 25.47
C MET A 28 -44.41 -21.40 26.78
N SER A 29 -43.10 -21.50 27.00
CA SER A 29 -42.52 -21.52 28.33
C SER A 29 -41.11 -21.00 28.24
N ALA A 30 -40.95 -19.80 28.79
CA ALA A 30 -39.69 -19.14 29.05
C ALA A 30 -38.79 -20.05 29.91
N ALA A 31 -37.57 -20.25 29.43
CA ALA A 31 -36.45 -20.65 30.26
C ALA A 31 -35.26 -19.77 29.86
N LEU A 32 -34.94 -18.84 30.76
CA LEU A 32 -33.65 -18.17 30.95
C LEU A 32 -33.06 -17.48 29.70
N LEU A 33 -33.25 -16.16 29.52
CA LEU A 33 -32.45 -15.14 30.22
C LEU A 33 -30.97 -15.52 30.40
N CYS A 34 -30.30 -15.83 29.30
CA CYS A 34 -28.90 -15.45 29.07
C CYS A 34 -28.81 -14.67 27.76
N LEU A 35 -29.67 -13.66 27.59
CA LEU A 35 -29.16 -12.38 27.10
C LEU A 35 -28.16 -11.98 28.18
N GLY A 36 -26.90 -12.39 28.02
CA GLY A 36 -25.80 -11.76 28.74
C GLY A 36 -26.08 -10.29 28.58
N SER A 37 -26.32 -9.62 29.70
CA SER A 37 -26.50 -8.19 29.73
C SER A 37 -25.36 -7.63 28.89
N GLN A 38 -25.67 -7.15 27.68
CA GLN A 38 -24.92 -6.03 27.15
C GLN A 38 -25.29 -4.90 28.10
N ALA A 39 -24.71 -4.94 29.31
CA ALA A 39 -24.23 -3.73 29.91
C ALA A 39 -23.58 -3.02 28.73
N ALA A 40 -24.09 -1.84 28.42
CA ALA A 40 -23.31 -0.87 27.69
C ALA A 40 -21.99 -0.79 28.48
N SER A 41 -21.03 -1.63 28.09
CA SER A 41 -19.73 -1.71 28.72
C SER A 41 -19.11 -0.39 28.37
N ALA A 42 -19.03 0.53 29.32
CA ALA A 42 -18.35 1.80 29.11
C ALA A 42 -16.81 1.63 29.14
N ALA A 43 -16.34 0.41 28.92
CA ALA A 43 -14.97 -0.02 29.10
C ALA A 43 -14.64 -1.20 28.16
N CYS A 44 -13.35 -1.50 28.03
CA CYS A 44 -12.89 -2.78 27.51
C CYS A 44 -13.03 -3.88 28.59
N SER A 45 -13.04 -5.13 28.19
CA SER A 45 -13.03 -6.29 29.08
C SER A 45 -12.12 -7.39 28.55
N THR A 46 -11.46 -8.14 29.43
CA THR A 46 -10.66 -9.32 29.09
C THR A 46 -11.25 -10.59 29.69
N THR A 47 -11.21 -11.70 28.95
CA THR A 47 -11.71 -12.99 29.43
C THR A 47 -10.96 -14.15 28.77
N GLY A 48 -10.69 -15.19 29.55
CA GLY A 48 -10.12 -16.44 29.08
C GLY A 48 -8.63 -16.58 29.41
N PRO A 49 -8.14 -17.81 29.62
CA PRO A 49 -6.76 -18.03 30.02
C PRO A 49 -5.77 -18.01 28.84
N ASP A 50 -6.14 -18.58 27.69
CA ASP A 50 -5.36 -18.62 26.44
C ASP A 50 -6.23 -19.19 25.30
N PRO A 51 -6.62 -18.40 24.27
CA PRO A 51 -6.34 -16.99 24.12
C PRO A 51 -7.12 -16.13 25.12
N VAL A 52 -6.53 -14.99 25.50
CA VAL A 52 -7.24 -13.90 26.16
C VAL A 52 -8.06 -13.14 25.11
N ILE A 53 -9.37 -13.07 25.32
CA ILE A 53 -10.29 -12.31 24.49
C ILE A 53 -10.41 -10.89 25.06
N LEU A 54 -10.03 -9.89 24.29
CA LEU A 54 -10.23 -8.47 24.61
C LEU A 54 -11.41 -7.94 23.78
N ASN A 55 -12.46 -7.48 24.45
CA ASN A 55 -13.58 -6.80 23.80
C ASN A 55 -13.64 -5.35 24.27
N CYS A 56 -13.52 -4.41 23.35
CA CYS A 56 -13.56 -2.98 23.61
C CYS A 56 -14.84 -2.36 23.10
N ALA A 57 -15.56 -1.72 24.02
CA ALA A 57 -16.57 -0.71 23.73
C ALA A 57 -15.97 0.69 23.94
N THR A 58 -16.79 1.74 23.91
CA THR A 58 -16.29 3.13 24.09
C THR A 58 -15.59 3.27 25.43
N THR A 59 -14.32 3.64 25.42
CA THR A 59 -13.43 3.62 26.58
C THR A 59 -12.37 4.71 26.45
N THR A 60 -12.21 5.53 27.49
CA THR A 60 -11.03 6.40 27.61
C THR A 60 -9.94 5.68 28.37
N THR A 61 -8.83 5.37 27.71
CA THR A 61 -7.74 4.62 28.34
C THR A 61 -6.86 5.52 29.20
N SER A 62 -6.34 4.94 30.28
CA SER A 62 -5.30 5.49 31.16
C SER A 62 -3.95 4.85 30.83
N ASN A 63 -2.85 5.54 31.13
CA ASN A 63 -1.49 5.04 30.90
C ASN A 63 -1.08 4.02 31.96
N THR A 64 -1.80 2.92 32.00
CA THR A 64 -1.66 1.82 32.96
C THR A 64 -1.72 0.48 32.22
N THR A 65 -1.39 -0.59 32.93
CA THR A 65 -1.29 -1.94 32.36
C THR A 65 -2.28 -2.87 33.03
N ASN A 66 -3.09 -3.56 32.23
CA ASN A 66 -3.88 -4.69 32.66
C ASN A 66 -3.06 -5.98 32.52
N LEU A 67 -2.79 -6.62 33.65
CA LEU A 67 -2.18 -7.95 33.72
C LEU A 67 -3.19 -9.05 34.08
N ASN A 68 -4.47 -8.70 34.29
CA ASN A 68 -5.52 -9.65 34.63
C ASN A 68 -6.23 -10.17 33.35
N PRO A 69 -6.09 -11.47 33.00
CA PRO A 69 -6.71 -12.05 31.81
C PRO A 69 -8.24 -12.18 31.92
N ASN A 70 -8.79 -12.01 33.14
CA ASN A 70 -10.23 -12.04 33.42
C ASN A 70 -10.67 -10.73 34.09
N ASN A 71 -10.47 -9.61 33.40
CA ASN A 71 -10.87 -8.29 33.88
C ASN A 71 -12.22 -7.89 33.28
N ALA A 72 -13.27 -7.85 34.10
CA ALA A 72 -14.62 -7.53 33.66
C ALA A 72 -14.76 -6.09 33.10
N ALA A 73 -13.89 -5.16 33.54
CA ALA A 73 -13.84 -3.79 33.03
C ALA A 73 -12.43 -3.21 33.22
N THR A 74 -11.77 -2.85 32.12
CA THR A 74 -10.44 -2.22 32.11
C THR A 74 -10.47 -0.97 31.25
N SER A 75 -9.80 0.07 31.75
CA SER A 75 -9.44 1.28 31.01
C SER A 75 -7.92 1.36 30.80
N ASP A 76 -7.20 0.25 30.95
CA ASP A 76 -5.74 0.24 30.80
C ASP A 76 -5.38 0.31 29.31
N ALA A 77 -4.47 1.21 28.94
CA ALA A 77 -4.00 1.32 27.57
C ALA A 77 -3.20 0.08 27.13
N LEU A 78 -2.43 -0.53 28.04
CA LEU A 78 -1.66 -1.75 27.76
C LEU A 78 -2.37 -2.98 28.32
N GLN A 79 -2.63 -3.94 27.42
CA GLN A 79 -3.19 -5.25 27.71
C GLN A 79 -2.08 -6.28 27.49
N GLU A 80 -1.51 -6.79 28.57
CA GLU A 80 -0.29 -7.61 28.56
C GLU A 80 -0.49 -8.94 29.27
N PHE A 81 -0.33 -10.04 28.53
CA PHE A 81 -0.64 -11.38 29.04
C PHE A 81 0.37 -12.42 28.58
N ALA A 82 0.58 -13.45 29.41
CA ALA A 82 1.30 -14.66 29.04
C ALA A 82 0.40 -15.64 28.24
N ALA A 83 -0.30 -15.14 27.21
CA ALA A 83 -1.27 -15.87 26.42
C ALA A 83 -1.37 -15.29 25.00
N ASP A 84 -1.93 -16.05 24.05
CA ASP A 84 -2.35 -15.47 22.78
C ASP A 84 -3.45 -14.43 23.02
N ILE A 85 -3.50 -13.37 22.22
CA ILE A 85 -4.47 -12.29 22.41
C ILE A 85 -5.37 -12.17 21.17
N ARG A 86 -6.68 -12.10 21.39
CA ARG A 86 -7.68 -11.79 20.35
C ARG A 86 -8.50 -10.58 20.77
N GLY A 87 -8.20 -9.44 20.18
CA GLY A 87 -8.85 -8.17 20.43
C GLY A 87 -9.93 -7.82 19.41
N THR A 88 -11.00 -7.18 19.87
CA THR A 88 -12.02 -6.55 19.04
C THR A 88 -12.37 -5.17 19.59
N VAL A 89 -12.41 -4.15 18.73
CA VAL A 89 -13.09 -2.87 19.03
C VAL A 89 -14.43 -2.91 18.31
N ALA A 90 -15.52 -2.78 19.06
CA ALA A 90 -16.87 -2.87 18.53
C ALA A 90 -17.17 -1.74 17.53
N SER A 91 -18.14 -1.97 16.65
CA SER A 91 -18.59 -0.93 15.73
C SER A 91 -19.13 0.28 16.50
N ALA A 92 -18.82 1.48 16.02
CA ALA A 92 -19.13 2.77 16.65
C ALA A 92 -18.51 3.02 18.05
N ALA A 93 -17.72 2.08 18.59
CA ALA A 93 -16.95 2.33 19.80
C ALA A 93 -15.81 3.31 19.53
N VAL A 94 -15.51 4.17 20.50
CA VAL A 94 -14.32 5.03 20.48
C VAL A 94 -13.42 4.65 21.65
N VAL A 95 -12.20 4.20 21.35
CA VAL A 95 -11.14 4.02 22.33
C VAL A 95 -10.18 5.19 22.22
N ASP A 96 -10.18 6.09 23.21
CA ASP A 96 -9.34 7.29 23.23
C ASP A 96 -8.42 7.34 24.47
N GLY A 97 -7.80 8.49 24.76
CA GLY A 97 -6.82 8.63 25.84
C GLY A 97 -5.41 8.25 25.40
N PHE A 98 -4.82 7.24 26.04
CA PHE A 98 -3.43 6.79 25.79
C PHE A 98 -3.30 5.69 24.72
N GLY A 99 -4.34 5.50 23.90
CA GLY A 99 -4.40 4.47 22.86
C GLY A 99 -4.68 3.08 23.42
N LEU A 100 -4.51 2.06 22.57
CA LEU A 100 -4.71 0.65 22.90
C LEU A 100 -3.51 -0.18 22.44
N LYS A 101 -2.96 -0.99 23.33
CA LYS A 101 -1.74 -1.77 23.10
C LYS A 101 -1.97 -3.21 23.55
N LEU A 102 -1.71 -4.17 22.67
CA LEU A 102 -1.83 -5.59 22.95
C LEU A 102 -0.45 -6.22 22.86
N LYS A 103 0.00 -6.83 23.96
CA LYS A 103 1.32 -7.47 24.04
C LYS A 103 1.20 -8.87 24.62
N THR A 104 1.71 -9.87 23.91
CA THR A 104 1.85 -11.22 24.43
C THR A 104 3.27 -11.46 24.92
N ASP A 105 3.40 -12.01 26.13
CA ASP A 105 4.66 -12.55 26.67
C ASP A 105 4.77 -14.07 26.46
N LYS A 106 3.71 -14.74 25.99
CA LYS A 106 3.77 -16.16 25.62
C LYS A 106 4.79 -16.35 24.49
N VAL A 107 5.74 -17.27 24.68
CA VAL A 107 6.69 -17.67 23.63
C VAL A 107 5.92 -18.26 22.45
N ASN A 108 6.24 -17.82 21.24
CA ASN A 108 5.47 -18.09 20.03
C ASN A 108 4.02 -17.56 20.10
N GLY A 109 3.74 -16.61 20.99
CA GLY A 109 2.44 -16.02 21.18
C GLY A 109 2.07 -15.09 20.02
N GLY A 110 0.83 -15.19 19.56
CA GLY A 110 0.24 -14.36 18.52
C GLY A 110 -0.71 -13.29 19.07
N VAL A 111 -0.91 -12.24 18.27
CA VAL A 111 -1.87 -11.16 18.57
C VAL A 111 -2.75 -10.95 17.36
N THR A 112 -4.06 -11.11 17.51
CA THR A 112 -5.05 -10.80 16.47
C THR A 112 -5.92 -9.64 16.93
N MET A 113 -6.12 -8.65 16.07
CA MET A 113 -6.98 -7.49 16.33
C MET A 113 -7.96 -7.26 15.19
N THR A 114 -9.24 -7.13 15.54
CA THR A 114 -10.31 -6.66 14.64
C THR A 114 -10.84 -5.31 15.12
N ASN A 115 -10.46 -4.23 14.47
CA ASN A 115 -10.95 -2.89 14.80
C ASN A 115 -12.13 -2.52 13.90
N ASN A 116 -13.35 -2.44 14.45
CA ASN A 116 -14.54 -1.97 13.72
C ASN A 116 -15.02 -0.58 14.19
N GLY A 117 -14.36 0.01 15.19
CA GLY A 117 -14.67 1.33 15.73
C GLY A 117 -13.55 2.34 15.46
N ALA A 118 -13.31 3.26 16.38
CA ALA A 118 -12.20 4.21 16.30
C ALA A 118 -11.23 3.98 17.46
N VAL A 119 -9.94 3.87 17.16
CA VAL A 119 -8.87 3.96 18.15
C VAL A 119 -8.13 5.27 17.90
N THR A 120 -8.15 6.18 18.86
CA THR A 120 -7.59 7.53 18.70
C THR A 120 -6.71 7.92 19.88
N THR A 121 -5.71 8.77 19.62
CA THR A 121 -4.96 9.45 20.67
C THR A 121 -4.44 10.80 20.17
N ASN A 122 -4.17 11.70 21.09
CA ASN A 122 -3.44 12.94 20.85
C ASN A 122 -2.12 12.99 21.64
N GLN A 123 -1.69 11.86 22.18
CA GLN A 123 -0.52 11.72 23.03
C GLN A 123 0.75 11.41 22.21
N LEU A 124 1.92 11.46 22.85
CA LEU A 124 3.21 11.08 22.26
C LEU A 124 3.40 9.56 22.13
N THR A 125 2.30 8.79 22.08
CA THR A 125 2.29 7.31 22.07
C THR A 125 1.52 6.81 20.86
N THR A 126 1.64 5.52 20.53
CA THR A 126 0.90 4.93 19.40
C THR A 126 -0.59 4.84 19.70
N ALA A 127 -1.45 5.14 18.72
CA ALA A 127 -2.89 4.98 18.88
C ALA A 127 -3.28 3.49 19.06
N LEU A 128 -2.82 2.62 18.16
CA LEU A 128 -2.99 1.17 18.27
C LEU A 128 -1.66 0.43 18.07
N GLN A 129 -1.27 -0.41 19.03
CA GLN A 129 -0.05 -1.20 18.95
C GLN A 129 -0.32 -2.69 19.18
N LEU A 130 0.19 -3.55 18.29
CA LEU A 130 0.17 -5.00 18.46
C LEU A 130 1.60 -5.53 18.52
N THR A 131 1.95 -6.24 19.59
CA THR A 131 3.28 -6.79 19.82
C THR A 131 3.20 -8.30 20.07
N GLY A 132 3.59 -9.07 19.06
CA GLY A 132 3.73 -10.54 19.12
C GLY A 132 5.09 -10.97 19.68
N ASN A 133 5.19 -12.25 20.06
CA ASN A 133 6.41 -12.85 20.60
C ASN A 133 6.73 -14.17 19.89
N GLY A 134 6.77 -14.15 18.56
CA GLY A 134 7.10 -15.29 17.71
C GLY A 134 5.89 -15.94 17.01
N GLY A 135 4.67 -15.70 17.49
CA GLY A 135 3.42 -16.13 16.83
C GLY A 135 2.86 -15.04 15.91
N LEU A 136 1.99 -15.38 14.96
CA LEU A 136 1.48 -14.42 13.96
C LEU A 136 0.79 -13.20 14.58
N VAL A 137 1.14 -12.00 14.11
CA VAL A 137 0.42 -10.75 14.41
C VAL A 137 -0.52 -10.41 13.27
N THR A 138 -1.80 -10.22 13.56
CA THR A 138 -2.83 -9.90 12.56
C THR A 138 -3.63 -8.65 12.92
N TYR A 139 -3.79 -7.72 11.98
CA TYR A 139 -4.69 -6.56 12.08
C TYR A 139 -5.71 -6.55 10.95
N SER A 140 -6.98 -6.30 11.27
CA SER A 140 -8.07 -6.15 10.30
C SER A 140 -9.25 -5.35 10.88
N GLY A 141 -10.32 -5.21 10.10
CA GLY A 141 -11.56 -4.55 10.50
C GLY A 141 -11.83 -3.26 9.74
N THR A 142 -13.02 -2.69 9.92
CA THR A 142 -13.55 -1.51 9.18
C THR A 142 -13.35 -0.18 9.89
N GLY A 143 -12.71 -0.22 11.06
CA GLY A 143 -12.51 0.91 11.94
C GLY A 143 -11.33 1.81 11.55
N THR A 144 -11.27 2.98 12.17
CA THR A 144 -10.19 3.95 11.99
C THR A 144 -9.17 3.86 13.10
N VAL A 145 -7.91 4.18 12.78
CA VAL A 145 -6.83 4.37 13.76
C VAL A 145 -6.25 5.76 13.55
N SER A 146 -6.24 6.62 14.57
CA SER A 146 -5.77 7.99 14.42
C SER A 146 -4.87 8.43 15.57
N ASN A 147 -3.74 9.04 15.23
CA ASN A 147 -2.91 9.74 16.19
C ASN A 147 -2.78 11.20 15.77
N THR A 148 -3.35 12.12 16.54
CA THR A 148 -3.25 13.56 16.28
C THR A 148 -2.09 14.22 17.05
N GLY A 149 -1.42 13.47 17.92
CA GLY A 149 -0.20 13.88 18.60
C GLY A 149 1.02 13.68 17.72
N THR A 150 2.12 13.19 18.30
CA THR A 150 3.38 12.94 17.58
C THR A 150 3.76 11.47 17.42
N GLY A 151 2.90 10.55 17.86
CA GLY A 151 3.16 9.12 17.70
C GLY A 151 2.70 8.57 16.36
N THR A 152 3.01 7.29 16.13
CA THR A 152 2.48 6.49 15.03
C THR A 152 0.97 6.24 15.22
N ALA A 153 0.22 6.08 14.14
CA ALA A 153 -1.17 5.64 14.26
C ALA A 153 -1.26 4.14 14.57
N LEU A 154 -0.75 3.28 13.68
CA LEU A 154 -0.72 1.83 13.86
C LEU A 154 0.72 1.30 13.92
N ALA A 155 1.08 0.59 14.99
CA ALA A 155 2.39 -0.07 15.10
C ALA A 155 2.21 -1.57 15.29
N LEU A 156 2.86 -2.36 14.43
CA LEU A 156 2.84 -3.82 14.46
C LEU A 156 4.27 -4.33 14.63
N SER A 157 4.53 -5.15 15.63
CA SER A 157 5.86 -5.72 15.84
C SER A 157 5.78 -7.18 16.22
N ASN A 158 6.77 -7.97 15.82
CA ASN A 158 6.87 -9.37 16.20
C ASN A 158 8.31 -9.79 16.45
N ALA A 159 8.50 -10.69 17.42
CA ALA A 159 9.75 -11.40 17.58
C ALA A 159 9.86 -12.54 16.55
N ASP A 160 11.09 -12.98 16.30
CA ASP A 160 11.34 -14.08 15.38
C ASP A 160 10.85 -15.43 15.92
N PRO A 161 10.37 -16.33 15.05
CA PRO A 161 10.27 -16.22 13.58
C PRO A 161 8.94 -15.62 13.09
N GLY A 162 8.16 -14.98 13.96
CA GLY A 162 6.78 -14.62 13.72
C GLY A 162 6.58 -13.56 12.62
N GLY A 163 5.53 -13.75 11.81
CA GLY A 163 5.15 -12.81 10.75
C GLY A 163 4.13 -11.75 11.19
N ILE A 164 3.83 -10.82 10.29
CA ILE A 164 2.80 -9.79 10.43
C ILE A 164 1.88 -9.83 9.20
N MET A 165 0.57 -9.77 9.41
CA MET A 165 -0.44 -9.62 8.36
C MET A 165 -1.40 -8.48 8.71
N ALA A 166 -1.42 -7.41 7.93
CA ALA A 166 -2.27 -6.25 8.17
C ALA A 166 -3.18 -6.00 6.97
N THR A 167 -4.48 -5.87 7.21
CA THR A 167 -5.46 -5.43 6.20
C THR A 167 -6.06 -4.11 6.63
N ILE A 168 -5.76 -3.05 5.89
CA ILE A 168 -6.24 -1.70 6.12
C ILE A 168 -7.44 -1.45 5.22
N THR A 169 -8.64 -1.42 5.80
CA THR A 169 -9.88 -1.19 5.04
C THR A 169 -10.45 0.22 5.17
N ASN A 170 -9.92 1.01 6.10
CA ASN A 170 -10.33 2.39 6.38
C ASN A 170 -9.09 3.21 6.80
N ALA A 171 -9.28 4.40 7.35
CA ALA A 171 -8.19 5.33 7.64
C ALA A 171 -7.29 4.91 8.82
N VAL A 172 -5.98 4.89 8.55
CA VAL A 172 -4.89 4.89 9.53
C VAL A 172 -4.12 6.19 9.34
N ASN A 173 -4.25 7.14 10.26
CA ASN A 173 -3.77 8.51 10.08
C ASN A 173 -2.92 9.01 11.27
N ALA A 174 -1.68 9.41 11.01
CA ALA A 174 -0.79 10.03 12.00
C ALA A 174 -0.51 11.50 11.67
N GLY A 175 -0.70 12.36 12.66
CA GLY A 175 -0.61 13.82 12.55
C GLY A 175 0.81 14.37 12.51
N ASN A 176 1.79 13.69 13.11
CA ASN A 176 3.23 13.99 12.96
C ASN A 176 4.12 12.73 12.95
N GLY A 177 3.52 11.53 12.86
CA GLY A 177 4.22 10.25 12.87
C GLY A 177 4.04 9.49 11.57
N ALA A 178 4.52 8.25 11.54
CA ALA A 178 4.18 7.34 10.45
C ALA A 178 2.72 6.87 10.57
N GLY A 179 2.03 6.65 9.44
CA GLY A 179 0.71 6.05 9.45
C GLY A 179 0.77 4.63 10.01
N LEU A 180 1.60 3.79 9.40
CA LEU A 180 1.84 2.40 9.81
C LEU A 180 3.34 2.13 9.94
N THR A 181 3.74 1.51 11.05
CA THR A 181 5.08 0.93 11.20
C THR A 181 4.99 -0.57 11.44
N THR A 182 5.82 -1.35 10.75
CA THR A 182 5.93 -2.80 10.96
C THR A 182 7.38 -3.19 11.27
N ALA A 183 7.59 -4.14 12.19
CA ALA A 183 8.92 -4.65 12.51
C ALA A 183 8.91 -6.15 12.83
N THR A 184 9.79 -6.91 12.17
CA THR A 184 10.11 -8.31 12.42
C THR A 184 11.63 -8.49 12.27
N GLY A 185 12.23 -9.54 12.83
CA GLY A 185 13.62 -9.87 12.53
C GLY A 185 13.72 -10.53 11.15
N THR A 186 13.20 -11.75 11.02
CA THR A 186 13.21 -12.59 9.82
C THR A 186 11.81 -12.96 9.32
N GLY A 187 10.77 -12.86 10.16
CA GLY A 187 9.40 -13.18 9.78
C GLY A 187 8.84 -12.28 8.67
N SER A 188 7.98 -12.82 7.80
CA SER A 188 7.40 -12.05 6.69
C SER A 188 6.41 -10.99 7.17
N VAL A 189 6.36 -9.86 6.46
CA VAL A 189 5.40 -8.78 6.69
C VAL A 189 4.56 -8.60 5.44
N GLN A 190 3.24 -8.73 5.58
CA GLN A 190 2.29 -8.53 4.50
C GLN A 190 1.30 -7.43 4.88
N VAL A 191 1.33 -6.33 4.14
CA VAL A 191 0.38 -5.22 4.31
C VAL A 191 -0.52 -5.14 3.08
N THR A 192 -1.82 -5.19 3.30
CA THR A 192 -2.84 -4.95 2.27
C THR A 192 -3.58 -3.66 2.60
N VAL A 193 -3.61 -2.71 1.68
CA VAL A 193 -4.47 -1.52 1.74
C VAL A 193 -5.58 -1.71 0.71
N THR A 194 -6.84 -1.78 1.15
CA THR A 194 -7.96 -1.99 0.23
C THR A 194 -8.33 -0.71 -0.52
N SER A 195 -9.26 -0.80 -1.47
CA SER A 195 -9.77 0.35 -2.23
C SER A 195 -10.40 1.46 -1.38
N THR A 196 -10.82 1.14 -0.16
CA THR A 196 -11.35 2.10 0.83
C THR A 196 -10.34 2.42 1.92
N GLY A 197 -9.21 1.71 1.95
CA GLY A 197 -8.14 1.89 2.90
C GLY A 197 -7.31 3.13 2.60
N SER A 198 -6.90 3.81 3.66
CA SER A 198 -5.92 4.90 3.58
C SER A 198 -4.91 4.76 4.71
N VAL A 199 -3.63 4.86 4.39
CA VAL A 199 -2.54 4.98 5.36
C VAL A 199 -1.84 6.30 5.11
N THR A 200 -1.98 7.23 6.05
CA THR A 200 -1.42 8.58 5.95
C THR A 200 -0.54 8.85 7.17
N GLY A 201 0.69 9.31 6.92
CA GLY A 201 1.56 9.83 7.98
C GLY A 201 2.12 11.18 7.60
N ASN A 202 1.81 12.18 8.42
CA ASN A 202 2.32 13.52 8.28
C ASN A 202 3.74 13.60 8.88
N SER A 203 4.63 14.36 8.25
CA SER A 203 6.00 14.63 8.70
C SER A 203 6.99 13.45 8.67
N VAL A 204 6.52 12.20 8.58
CA VAL A 204 7.43 11.03 8.47
C VAL A 204 7.13 10.19 7.22
N GLY A 205 5.93 9.65 7.07
CA GLY A 205 5.56 8.87 5.89
C GLY A 205 4.37 7.94 6.09
N GLY A 206 3.86 7.37 4.99
CA GLY A 206 2.71 6.46 5.01
C GLY A 206 3.00 5.16 5.76
N ILE A 207 3.78 4.27 5.14
CA ILE A 207 4.15 2.95 5.68
C ILE A 207 5.66 2.85 5.86
N GLN A 208 6.11 2.31 7.00
CA GLN A 208 7.51 2.01 7.28
C GLN A 208 7.71 0.53 7.64
N PHE A 209 8.51 -0.15 6.83
CA PHE A 209 8.98 -1.51 7.10
C PHE A 209 10.37 -1.44 7.76
N ASN A 210 10.40 -1.52 9.09
CA ASN A 210 11.61 -1.37 9.92
C ASN A 210 12.31 -2.70 10.23
N GLY A 211 11.78 -3.82 9.74
CA GLY A 211 12.28 -5.17 9.98
C GLY A 211 13.20 -5.72 8.88
N GLY A 212 13.88 -6.83 9.18
CA GLY A 212 14.71 -7.57 8.22
C GLY A 212 13.96 -8.63 7.40
N GLY A 213 12.69 -8.86 7.71
CA GLY A 213 11.84 -9.84 7.04
C GLY A 213 11.52 -9.51 5.58
N ILE A 214 10.86 -10.45 4.92
CA ILE A 214 10.33 -10.25 3.56
C ILE A 214 9.09 -9.35 3.66
N ASN A 215 9.23 -8.10 3.20
CA ASN A 215 8.15 -7.13 3.23
C ASN A 215 7.39 -7.12 1.90
N THR A 216 6.06 -7.17 1.98
CA THR A 216 5.18 -6.97 0.83
C THR A 216 4.08 -5.96 1.12
N LEU A 217 3.80 -5.12 0.13
CA LEU A 217 2.69 -4.20 0.10
C LEU A 217 1.79 -4.53 -1.10
N THR A 218 0.53 -4.81 -0.81
CA THR A 218 -0.55 -4.88 -1.82
C THR A 218 -1.46 -3.67 -1.62
N ASN A 219 -1.41 -2.70 -2.52
CA ASN A 219 -2.34 -1.58 -2.55
C ASN A 219 -3.44 -1.85 -3.57
N SER A 220 -4.59 -2.34 -3.10
CA SER A 220 -5.73 -2.78 -3.91
C SER A 220 -6.69 -1.64 -4.26
N GLY A 221 -6.15 -0.50 -4.69
CA GLY A 221 -6.93 0.69 -5.02
C GLY A 221 -6.98 1.77 -3.93
N GLY A 222 -6.24 1.60 -2.83
CA GLY A 222 -6.23 2.52 -1.69
C GLY A 222 -5.19 3.63 -1.78
N LEU A 223 -5.07 4.38 -0.69
CA LEU A 223 -4.10 5.47 -0.54
C LEU A 223 -3.01 5.12 0.46
N VAL A 224 -1.75 5.24 0.06
CA VAL A 224 -0.58 5.27 0.95
C VAL A 224 0.13 6.59 0.74
N GLN A 225 0.21 7.41 1.78
CA GLN A 225 0.66 8.79 1.64
C GLN A 225 1.56 9.27 2.78
N GLY A 226 2.72 9.82 2.42
CA GLY A 226 3.45 10.78 3.25
C GLY A 226 2.94 12.20 2.96
N VAL A 227 2.61 12.98 3.99
CA VAL A 227 2.13 14.36 3.84
C VAL A 227 3.10 15.34 4.47
N GLY A 228 3.46 16.37 3.70
CA GLY A 228 4.40 17.42 4.10
C GLY A 228 5.78 17.22 3.48
N ALA A 229 6.64 18.23 3.65
CA ALA A 229 7.96 18.25 3.03
C ALA A 229 8.82 17.05 3.44
N ASN A 230 9.58 16.52 2.49
CA ASN A 230 10.50 15.39 2.63
C ASN A 230 9.86 14.06 3.09
N THR A 231 8.54 13.95 3.07
CA THR A 231 7.86 12.70 3.45
C THR A 231 7.89 11.66 2.34
N ILE A 232 7.71 10.39 2.73
CA ILE A 232 7.79 9.24 1.82
C ILE A 232 6.51 8.42 1.95
N GLY A 233 5.98 7.91 0.83
CA GLY A 233 4.83 6.99 0.86
C GLY A 233 5.17 5.68 1.56
N VAL A 234 6.21 4.99 1.09
CA VAL A 234 6.71 3.72 1.64
C VAL A 234 8.21 3.75 1.86
N THR A 235 8.65 3.44 3.08
CA THR A 235 10.07 3.26 3.43
C THR A 235 10.37 1.80 3.78
N ALA A 236 11.43 1.22 3.23
CA ALA A 236 11.86 -0.15 3.54
C ALA A 236 13.35 -0.38 3.31
N THR A 237 13.90 -1.51 3.77
CA THR A 237 15.16 -2.03 3.21
C THR A 237 14.90 -2.73 1.89
N ASN A 238 14.02 -3.72 1.89
CA ASN A 238 13.53 -4.40 0.69
C ASN A 238 12.01 -4.45 0.75
N VAL A 239 11.33 -4.27 -0.38
CA VAL A 239 9.87 -4.39 -0.45
C VAL A 239 9.40 -4.91 -1.81
N GLY A 240 8.49 -5.88 -1.78
CA GLY A 240 7.68 -6.28 -2.93
C GLY A 240 6.40 -5.44 -2.99
N VAL A 241 6.08 -4.84 -4.13
CA VAL A 241 4.94 -3.92 -4.28
C VAL A 241 4.01 -4.38 -5.40
N THR A 242 2.74 -4.51 -5.06
CA THR A 242 1.61 -4.70 -6.00
C THR A 242 0.67 -3.52 -5.83
N ASN A 243 0.68 -2.58 -6.78
CA ASN A 243 -0.16 -1.39 -6.76
C ASN A 243 -1.23 -1.51 -7.87
N GLN A 244 -2.42 -1.95 -7.47
CA GLN A 244 -3.55 -2.24 -8.35
C GLN A 244 -4.26 -0.95 -8.78
N ALA A 245 -5.15 -1.05 -9.78
CA ALA A 245 -5.87 0.08 -10.36
C ALA A 245 -6.55 0.96 -9.28
N GLY A 246 -6.40 2.28 -9.41
CA GLY A 246 -6.85 3.26 -8.40
C GLY A 246 -5.88 3.44 -7.23
N GLY A 247 -4.92 2.53 -7.06
CA GLY A 247 -3.96 2.55 -5.96
C GLY A 247 -2.99 3.72 -6.11
N THR A 248 -2.87 4.52 -5.05
CA THR A 248 -1.93 5.64 -5.00
C THR A 248 -0.92 5.42 -3.88
N ILE A 249 0.37 5.45 -4.23
CA ILE A 249 1.49 5.48 -3.29
C ILE A 249 2.25 6.77 -3.52
N THR A 250 2.25 7.67 -2.55
CA THR A 250 2.85 9.00 -2.74
C THR A 250 3.54 9.56 -1.51
N GLY A 251 4.55 10.39 -1.74
CA GLY A 251 5.19 11.21 -0.73
C GLY A 251 5.73 12.48 -1.39
N ASP A 252 6.19 13.42 -0.58
CA ASP A 252 6.89 14.59 -1.09
C ASP A 252 8.24 14.21 -1.71
N LEU A 253 9.12 13.55 -0.96
CA LEU A 253 10.43 13.13 -1.46
C LEU A 253 10.34 11.93 -2.41
N ALA A 254 9.56 10.91 -2.03
CA ALA A 254 9.36 9.74 -2.87
C ALA A 254 8.04 9.03 -2.63
N GLY A 255 7.53 8.38 -3.68
CA GLY A 255 6.46 7.38 -3.52
C GLY A 255 6.99 6.19 -2.72
N ILE A 256 8.13 5.65 -3.14
CA ILE A 256 8.83 4.56 -2.45
C ILE A 256 10.31 4.90 -2.31
N LEU A 257 10.84 4.80 -1.09
CA LEU A 257 12.27 4.85 -0.80
C LEU A 257 12.71 3.53 -0.18
N ALA A 258 13.68 2.86 -0.80
CA ALA A 258 14.31 1.68 -0.22
C ALA A 258 15.84 1.79 -0.20
N SER A 259 16.48 1.30 0.86
CA SER A 259 17.96 1.22 0.88
C SER A 259 18.50 0.02 0.10
N GLY A 260 17.65 -0.99 -0.17
CA GLY A 260 17.93 -2.18 -0.96
C GLY A 260 17.02 -2.24 -2.20
N THR A 261 16.27 -3.33 -2.34
CA THR A 261 15.50 -3.63 -3.54
C THR A 261 14.04 -3.23 -3.43
N VAL A 262 13.52 -2.55 -4.45
CA VAL A 262 12.08 -2.43 -4.72
C VAL A 262 11.74 -3.40 -5.85
N ALA A 263 10.98 -4.44 -5.54
CA ALA A 263 10.45 -5.38 -6.52
C ALA A 263 8.99 -4.98 -6.84
N ILE A 264 8.79 -4.30 -7.97
CA ILE A 264 7.46 -3.90 -8.45
C ILE A 264 6.81 -5.13 -9.09
N GLY A 265 6.14 -5.95 -8.27
CA GLY A 265 5.41 -7.13 -8.74
C GLY A 265 4.35 -6.75 -9.77
N SER A 266 3.67 -5.62 -9.55
CA SER A 266 2.91 -4.91 -10.57
C SER A 266 2.59 -3.48 -10.12
N ASN A 267 2.60 -2.54 -11.06
CA ASN A 267 1.95 -1.24 -10.93
C ASN A 267 0.96 -1.14 -12.08
N THR A 268 -0.32 -1.46 -11.87
CA THR A 268 -1.26 -1.69 -12.97
C THR A 268 -1.83 -0.39 -13.57
N THR A 269 -2.47 -0.46 -14.74
CA THR A 269 -3.13 0.71 -15.34
C THR A 269 -4.07 1.43 -14.37
N GLY A 270 -3.94 2.76 -14.30
CA GLY A 270 -4.71 3.62 -13.40
C GLY A 270 -4.19 3.67 -11.96
N SER A 271 -3.07 3.00 -11.64
CA SER A 271 -2.39 3.16 -10.35
C SER A 271 -1.19 4.12 -10.48
N THR A 272 -0.81 4.73 -9.36
CA THR A 272 0.22 5.76 -9.30
C THR A 272 1.21 5.50 -8.17
N ILE A 273 2.50 5.63 -8.48
CA ILE A 273 3.60 5.74 -7.52
C ILE A 273 4.29 7.08 -7.79
N SER A 274 4.30 8.00 -6.83
CA SER A 274 4.78 9.36 -7.09
C SER A 274 5.51 10.03 -5.94
N GLY A 275 6.69 10.59 -6.25
CA GLY A 275 7.28 11.69 -5.50
C GLY A 275 6.72 13.02 -6.03
N THR A 276 6.25 13.90 -5.15
CA THR A 276 5.50 15.11 -5.54
C THR A 276 6.23 16.42 -5.28
N GLY A 277 7.23 16.39 -4.39
CA GLY A 277 8.05 17.54 -4.05
C GLY A 277 9.02 17.93 -5.14
N ALA A 278 9.57 19.14 -5.05
CA ALA A 278 10.73 19.52 -5.84
C ALA A 278 11.91 18.61 -5.45
N GLY A 279 12.63 18.05 -6.42
CA GLY A 279 13.73 17.14 -6.12
C GLY A 279 13.34 15.66 -5.97
N SER A 280 12.05 15.34 -6.08
CA SER A 280 11.51 14.03 -5.74
C SER A 280 11.76 12.95 -6.79
N SER A 281 11.60 11.70 -6.37
CA SER A 281 11.60 10.54 -7.26
C SER A 281 10.34 9.70 -7.09
N GLY A 282 9.80 9.09 -8.15
CA GLY A 282 8.70 8.13 -8.01
C GLY A 282 9.11 6.95 -7.14
N VAL A 283 10.21 6.30 -7.54
CA VAL A 283 10.89 5.24 -6.79
C VAL A 283 12.37 5.60 -6.65
N SER A 284 12.91 5.49 -5.44
CA SER A 284 14.33 5.60 -5.15
C SER A 284 14.81 4.36 -4.42
N ALA A 285 15.77 3.62 -4.97
CA ALA A 285 16.24 2.36 -4.40
C ALA A 285 17.72 2.08 -4.65
N ALA A 286 18.28 1.01 -4.07
CA ALA A 286 19.53 0.47 -4.61
C ALA A 286 19.25 -0.28 -5.92
N ILE A 287 18.19 -1.08 -5.97
CA ILE A 287 17.80 -1.85 -7.16
C ILE A 287 16.30 -1.73 -7.36
N VAL A 288 15.86 -1.54 -8.60
CA VAL A 288 14.44 -1.66 -8.98
C VAL A 288 14.27 -2.77 -10.00
N THR A 289 13.33 -3.68 -9.73
CA THR A 289 12.94 -4.74 -10.67
C THR A 289 11.43 -4.81 -10.86
N GLY A 290 10.97 -5.43 -11.94
CA GLY A 290 9.57 -5.81 -12.11
C GLY A 290 8.88 -5.16 -13.31
N SER A 291 7.61 -4.78 -13.15
CA SER A 291 6.77 -4.30 -14.25
C SER A 291 5.95 -3.05 -13.91
N ASN A 292 5.64 -2.24 -14.91
CA ASN A 292 4.87 -1.02 -14.79
C ASN A 292 3.86 -0.84 -15.94
N ASP A 293 2.57 -0.90 -15.64
CA ASP A 293 1.47 -0.57 -16.54
C ASP A 293 0.72 0.72 -16.11
N GLY A 294 1.06 1.25 -14.93
CA GLY A 294 0.53 2.45 -14.31
C GLY A 294 1.46 3.65 -14.47
N THR A 295 1.42 4.58 -13.53
CA THR A 295 2.29 5.76 -13.51
C THR A 295 3.33 5.65 -12.40
N ILE A 296 4.59 5.87 -12.76
CA ILE A 296 5.70 6.11 -11.83
C ILE A 296 6.27 7.47 -12.17
N THR A 297 6.20 8.45 -11.25
CA THR A 297 6.67 9.80 -11.54
C THR A 297 7.34 10.50 -10.37
N GLY A 298 8.35 11.30 -10.67
CA GLY A 298 8.95 12.25 -9.72
C GLY A 298 9.32 13.53 -10.42
N SER A 299 9.69 14.54 -9.63
CA SER A 299 10.20 15.80 -10.18
C SER A 299 11.57 15.60 -10.84
N ILE A 300 12.53 14.97 -10.16
CA ILE A 300 13.82 14.65 -10.78
C ILE A 300 13.75 13.31 -11.49
N ASN A 301 13.28 12.25 -10.84
CA ASN A 301 13.32 10.91 -11.45
C ASN A 301 11.97 10.21 -11.43
N GLY A 302 11.61 9.52 -12.51
CA GLY A 302 10.61 8.46 -12.40
C GLY A 302 11.15 7.36 -11.49
N ILE A 303 12.32 6.81 -11.87
CA ILE A 303 13.08 5.82 -11.10
C ILE A 303 14.52 6.30 -10.91
N LEU A 304 14.98 6.29 -9.66
CA LEU A 304 16.37 6.55 -9.28
C LEU A 304 16.96 5.30 -8.61
N THR A 305 18.11 4.83 -9.09
CA THR A 305 18.86 3.77 -8.43
C THR A 305 20.34 4.09 -8.23
N THR A 306 20.92 3.60 -7.12
CA THR A 306 22.39 3.58 -6.95
C THR A 306 23.03 2.33 -7.56
N GLY A 307 22.29 1.23 -7.62
CA GLY A 307 22.59 0.02 -8.40
C GLY A 307 21.77 -0.02 -9.68
N GLY A 308 21.32 -1.21 -10.09
CA GLY A 308 20.71 -1.44 -11.40
C GLY A 308 19.18 -1.33 -11.47
N VAL A 309 18.68 -1.20 -12.69
CA VAL A 309 17.25 -1.25 -13.03
C VAL A 309 16.99 -2.42 -13.97
N ASN A 310 15.99 -3.25 -13.66
CA ASN A 310 15.53 -4.34 -14.53
C ASN A 310 13.99 -4.32 -14.63
N ILE A 311 13.46 -3.54 -15.57
CA ILE A 311 12.02 -3.45 -15.84
C ILE A 311 11.67 -4.36 -17.01
N THR A 312 11.06 -5.50 -16.71
CA THR A 312 10.76 -6.54 -17.70
C THR A 312 9.56 -6.22 -18.58
N SER A 313 8.73 -5.27 -18.17
CA SER A 313 7.65 -4.69 -18.98
C SER A 313 7.27 -3.32 -18.45
N ASN A 314 7.35 -2.30 -19.29
CA ASN A 314 6.74 -1.00 -19.06
C ASN A 314 5.69 -0.75 -20.14
N SER A 315 4.39 -0.92 -19.85
CA SER A 315 3.30 -0.46 -20.72
C SER A 315 2.70 0.88 -20.24
N GLY A 316 3.05 1.30 -19.04
CA GLY A 316 2.62 2.53 -18.41
C GLY A 316 3.56 3.70 -18.67
N THR A 317 3.62 4.63 -17.72
CA THR A 317 4.48 5.82 -17.76
C THR A 317 5.51 5.77 -16.64
N ILE A 318 6.77 6.01 -16.99
CA ILE A 318 7.87 6.32 -16.06
C ILE A 318 8.39 7.71 -16.44
N SER A 319 8.29 8.69 -15.52
CA SER A 319 8.58 10.08 -15.88
C SER A 319 9.27 10.92 -14.82
N GLY A 320 10.34 11.62 -15.22
CA GLY A 320 10.94 12.74 -14.50
C GLY A 320 10.41 14.07 -15.08
N THR A 321 9.65 14.82 -14.30
CA THR A 321 8.79 15.90 -14.80
C THR A 321 9.28 17.33 -14.54
N GLY A 322 10.19 17.52 -13.59
CA GLY A 322 10.84 18.80 -13.28
C GLY A 322 11.82 19.20 -14.37
N GLY A 323 12.40 20.41 -14.33
CA GLY A 323 13.20 20.96 -15.46
C GLY A 323 14.47 20.19 -15.84
N VAL A 324 15.02 19.39 -14.92
CA VAL A 324 16.16 18.47 -15.13
C VAL A 324 15.73 17.01 -14.98
N GLY A 325 14.47 16.73 -15.30
CA GLY A 325 13.81 15.47 -15.06
C GLY A 325 14.37 14.35 -15.93
N THR A 326 14.62 13.20 -15.33
CA THR A 326 15.03 11.97 -15.97
C THR A 326 13.97 10.89 -15.79
N GLY A 327 13.61 10.16 -16.85
CA GLY A 327 12.68 9.04 -16.71
C GLY A 327 13.25 7.96 -15.77
N ILE A 328 14.41 7.42 -16.14
CA ILE A 328 15.16 6.43 -15.36
C ILE A 328 16.62 6.89 -15.22
N SER A 329 17.10 7.02 -14.00
CA SER A 329 18.52 7.30 -13.69
C SER A 329 19.08 6.18 -12.83
N SER A 330 20.10 5.47 -13.34
CA SER A 330 20.69 4.30 -12.69
C SER A 330 22.19 4.46 -12.48
N GLY A 331 22.65 4.20 -11.25
CA GLY A 331 24.07 4.12 -10.89
C GLY A 331 24.80 2.88 -11.44
N ALA A 332 24.08 1.96 -12.08
CA ALA A 332 24.64 0.80 -12.78
C ALA A 332 23.88 0.54 -14.09
N ASP A 333 23.59 -0.73 -14.40
CA ASP A 333 22.94 -1.11 -15.64
C ASP A 333 21.46 -0.73 -15.65
N VAL A 334 20.93 -0.48 -16.84
CA VAL A 334 19.48 -0.41 -17.10
C VAL A 334 19.12 -1.48 -18.11
N THR A 335 18.26 -2.41 -17.73
CA THR A 335 17.55 -3.32 -18.63
C THR A 335 16.08 -2.97 -18.65
N ILE A 336 15.51 -2.70 -19.83
CA ILE A 336 14.09 -2.35 -19.94
C ILE A 336 13.45 -2.88 -21.23
N ALA A 337 12.24 -3.42 -21.10
CA ALA A 337 11.32 -3.63 -22.20
C ALA A 337 10.19 -2.59 -22.13
N ASN A 338 10.25 -1.58 -23.01
CA ASN A 338 9.33 -0.46 -23.02
C ASN A 338 8.28 -0.58 -24.14
N ALA A 339 7.01 -0.73 -23.78
CA ALA A 339 5.85 -0.60 -24.66
C ALA A 339 5.02 0.68 -24.40
N GLY A 340 5.26 1.34 -23.27
CA GLY A 340 4.61 2.57 -22.84
C GLY A 340 5.52 3.79 -23.02
N ASN A 341 5.58 4.64 -22.00
CA ASN A 341 6.36 5.88 -22.01
C ASN A 341 7.46 5.85 -20.95
N VAL A 342 8.69 6.15 -21.37
CA VAL A 342 9.78 6.55 -20.49
C VAL A 342 10.21 7.95 -20.90
N THR A 343 9.95 8.94 -20.04
CA THR A 343 10.14 10.35 -20.40
C THR A 343 10.90 11.12 -19.35
N GLY A 344 11.82 11.96 -19.78
CA GLY A 344 12.37 13.03 -18.96
C GLY A 344 12.27 14.35 -19.71
N THR A 345 12.10 15.43 -18.98
CA THR A 345 12.28 16.76 -19.58
C THR A 345 13.73 16.95 -20.06
N ASP A 346 14.69 16.32 -19.39
CA ASP A 346 16.09 16.38 -19.79
C ASP A 346 16.53 15.08 -20.48
N THR A 347 16.41 13.94 -19.79
CA THR A 347 16.90 12.65 -20.27
C THR A 347 15.83 11.55 -20.12
N GLY A 348 15.59 10.74 -21.14
CA GLY A 348 14.68 9.59 -21.02
C GLY A 348 15.25 8.53 -20.09
N ILE A 349 16.41 7.98 -20.45
CA ILE A 349 17.13 6.96 -19.70
C ILE A 349 18.61 7.36 -19.56
N ASN A 350 19.12 7.32 -18.33
CA ASN A 350 20.53 7.48 -17.99
C ASN A 350 21.05 6.24 -17.24
N ALA A 351 22.04 5.55 -17.81
CA ALA A 351 22.70 4.40 -17.20
C ALA A 351 24.20 4.67 -16.99
N ILE A 352 24.71 4.53 -15.76
CA ILE A 352 26.13 4.76 -15.50
C ILE A 352 27.03 3.67 -16.10
N THR A 353 26.53 2.47 -16.35
CA THR A 353 27.32 1.39 -16.99
C THR A 353 26.76 1.04 -18.36
N THR A 354 25.73 0.21 -18.47
CA THR A 354 25.16 -0.20 -19.77
C THR A 354 23.66 0.01 -19.82
N ALA A 355 23.14 0.25 -21.03
CA ALA A 355 21.71 0.31 -21.30
C ALA A 355 21.30 -0.77 -22.29
N ASN A 356 20.48 -1.72 -21.86
CA ASN A 356 19.92 -2.82 -22.66
C ASN A 356 18.42 -2.62 -22.83
N ILE A 357 18.00 -2.20 -24.02
CA ILE A 357 16.66 -1.67 -24.27
C ILE A 357 15.95 -2.50 -25.33
N THR A 358 14.70 -2.86 -25.08
CA THR A 358 13.72 -3.20 -26.12
C THR A 358 12.64 -2.14 -26.10
N ASN A 359 12.27 -1.59 -27.26
CA ASN A 359 11.33 -0.47 -27.30
C ASN A 359 10.26 -0.64 -28.39
N SER A 360 9.00 -0.76 -28.01
CA SER A 360 7.83 -0.59 -28.87
C SER A 360 6.99 0.64 -28.52
N GLY A 361 7.32 1.32 -27.42
CA GLY A 361 6.69 2.56 -26.98
C GLY A 361 7.52 3.81 -27.29
N THR A 362 7.46 4.79 -26.39
CA THR A 362 8.22 6.04 -26.49
C THR A 362 9.28 6.11 -25.39
N ILE A 363 10.51 6.41 -25.79
CA ILE A 363 11.58 6.85 -24.89
C ILE A 363 11.99 8.26 -25.32
N SER A 364 11.91 9.24 -24.42
CA SER A 364 12.22 10.63 -24.77
C SER A 364 12.92 11.39 -23.66
N GLY A 365 14.01 12.08 -24.00
CA GLY A 365 14.56 13.19 -23.20
C GLY A 365 14.40 14.48 -23.98
N ALA A 366 13.54 15.38 -23.51
CA ALA A 366 13.10 16.51 -24.33
C ALA A 366 14.23 17.53 -24.60
N ASN A 367 15.14 17.75 -23.65
CA ASN A 367 16.23 18.73 -23.79
C ASN A 367 17.54 18.09 -24.28
N THR A 368 17.88 16.89 -23.81
CA THR A 368 19.24 16.35 -24.00
C THR A 368 19.23 14.96 -24.66
N PHE A 369 19.00 13.89 -23.90
CA PHE A 369 19.19 12.52 -24.43
C PHE A 369 17.94 11.66 -24.32
N GLY A 370 17.58 10.95 -25.40
CA GLY A 370 16.60 9.86 -25.29
C GLY A 370 17.13 8.76 -24.37
N VAL A 371 18.31 8.26 -24.71
CA VAL A 371 19.07 7.26 -23.96
C VAL A 371 20.53 7.68 -23.92
N VAL A 372 21.12 7.66 -22.73
CA VAL A 372 22.56 7.79 -22.54
C VAL A 372 23.08 6.70 -21.62
N ALA A 373 24.26 6.15 -21.96
CA ALA A 373 25.06 5.37 -21.03
C ALA A 373 26.52 5.79 -21.05
N ASN A 374 27.25 5.58 -19.95
CA ASN A 374 28.71 5.75 -20.02
C ASN A 374 29.32 4.64 -20.89
N GLY A 375 28.99 3.37 -20.62
CA GLY A 375 29.40 2.22 -21.41
C GLY A 375 28.44 1.93 -22.57
N ASP A 376 28.28 0.66 -22.92
CA ASP A 376 27.53 0.25 -24.11
C ASP A 376 26.03 0.60 -24.02
N VAL A 377 25.46 1.01 -25.15
CA VAL A 377 24.01 1.08 -25.36
C VAL A 377 23.62 0.06 -26.41
N THR A 378 22.76 -0.88 -26.04
CA THR A 378 22.20 -1.87 -26.96
C THR A 378 20.69 -1.72 -27.02
N VAL A 379 20.17 -1.34 -28.19
CA VAL A 379 18.74 -1.27 -28.47
C VAL A 379 18.34 -2.42 -29.39
N HIS A 380 17.66 -3.40 -28.83
CA HIS A 380 17.10 -4.54 -29.54
C HIS A 380 15.68 -4.21 -30.01
N ASN A 381 15.38 -4.50 -31.27
CA ASN A 381 14.01 -4.46 -31.81
C ASN A 381 13.26 -3.16 -31.48
N ASN A 382 13.84 -2.00 -31.79
CA ASN A 382 13.09 -0.75 -31.69
C ASN A 382 11.95 -0.78 -32.72
N ALA A 383 10.71 -0.92 -32.25
CA ALA A 383 9.47 -0.80 -33.01
C ALA A 383 8.75 0.55 -32.75
N GLY A 384 9.22 1.31 -31.76
CA GLY A 384 8.61 2.55 -31.30
C GLY A 384 9.42 3.80 -31.64
N THR A 385 9.38 4.80 -30.77
CA THR A 385 10.12 6.06 -30.90
C THR A 385 11.17 6.20 -29.80
N ILE A 386 12.39 6.56 -30.18
CA ILE A 386 13.43 7.05 -29.27
C ILE A 386 13.81 8.45 -29.73
N SER A 387 13.66 9.45 -28.86
CA SER A 387 13.95 10.85 -29.19
C SER A 387 14.78 11.56 -28.13
N GLY A 388 15.68 12.43 -28.56
CA GLY A 388 16.44 13.31 -27.69
C GLY A 388 16.45 14.76 -28.21
N GLY A 389 16.47 15.73 -27.30
CA GLY A 389 16.61 17.13 -27.66
C GLY A 389 17.96 17.45 -28.32
N ASP A 390 19.03 16.76 -27.92
CA ASP A 390 20.35 16.78 -28.55
C ASP A 390 20.57 15.48 -29.35
N ARG A 391 20.67 14.35 -28.61
CA ARG A 391 20.91 13.02 -29.22
C ARG A 391 19.87 12.00 -28.80
N ALA A 392 19.38 11.18 -29.73
CA ALA A 392 18.43 10.14 -29.35
C ALA A 392 19.10 9.02 -28.53
N ILE A 393 20.24 8.51 -29.00
CA ILE A 393 21.00 7.45 -28.34
C ILE A 393 22.48 7.86 -28.27
N PHE A 394 23.05 7.83 -27.08
CA PHE A 394 24.45 8.22 -26.85
C PHE A 394 25.19 7.25 -25.94
N SER A 395 26.36 6.77 -26.39
CA SER A 395 27.34 6.09 -25.54
C SER A 395 28.60 6.95 -25.37
N GLN A 396 28.99 7.22 -24.13
CA GLN A 396 30.11 8.13 -23.84
C GLN A 396 31.49 7.48 -23.95
N THR A 397 31.61 6.17 -23.73
CA THR A 397 32.88 5.44 -23.82
C THR A 397 32.73 4.06 -24.46
N GLY A 398 31.51 3.54 -24.56
CA GLY A 398 31.19 2.25 -25.18
C GLY A 398 30.73 2.37 -26.63
N ASN A 399 30.15 1.27 -27.10
CA ASN A 399 29.54 1.15 -28.42
C ASN A 399 28.04 1.45 -28.36
N VAL A 400 27.47 1.77 -29.51
CA VAL A 400 26.02 1.75 -29.71
C VAL A 400 25.66 0.69 -30.73
N THR A 401 24.86 -0.30 -30.32
CA THR A 401 24.32 -1.36 -31.18
C THR A 401 22.80 -1.20 -31.26
N VAL A 402 22.24 -1.09 -32.47
CA VAL A 402 20.80 -0.83 -32.67
C VAL A 402 20.24 -1.73 -33.77
N THR A 403 19.12 -2.38 -33.47
CA THR A 403 18.21 -2.96 -34.46
C THR A 403 16.93 -2.12 -34.49
N ASN A 404 16.71 -1.38 -35.58
CA ASN A 404 15.55 -0.51 -35.75
C ASN A 404 14.57 -1.12 -36.77
N LEU A 405 13.37 -1.48 -36.31
CA LEU A 405 12.36 -2.11 -37.16
C LEU A 405 11.70 -1.10 -38.11
N ALA A 406 11.06 -1.62 -39.17
CA ALA A 406 10.35 -0.80 -40.12
C ALA A 406 9.26 0.04 -39.43
N GLY A 407 9.25 1.35 -39.70
CA GLY A 407 8.29 2.30 -39.11
C GLY A 407 8.71 2.87 -37.75
N ALA A 408 9.76 2.34 -37.12
CA ALA A 408 10.29 2.88 -35.87
C ALA A 408 11.15 4.12 -36.11
N MET A 409 11.16 5.04 -35.14
CA MET A 409 11.86 6.33 -35.23
C MET A 409 12.96 6.45 -34.18
N ILE A 410 14.11 6.98 -34.61
CA ILE A 410 15.22 7.40 -33.74
C ILE A 410 15.60 8.81 -34.18
N THR A 411 15.44 9.81 -33.30
CA THR A 411 15.59 11.22 -33.68
C THR A 411 16.25 12.04 -32.58
N GLY A 412 17.40 12.64 -32.90
CA GLY A 412 18.00 13.72 -32.12
C GLY A 412 18.06 14.99 -32.96
N ALA A 413 18.00 16.16 -32.34
CA ALA A 413 18.10 17.41 -33.11
C ALA A 413 19.48 17.57 -33.77
N ASN A 414 20.53 17.08 -33.12
CA ASN A 414 21.88 17.04 -33.68
C ASN A 414 22.20 15.66 -34.26
N GLU A 415 22.07 14.60 -33.45
CA GLU A 415 22.45 13.24 -33.86
C GLU A 415 21.39 12.21 -33.44
N GLY A 416 20.98 11.33 -34.36
CA GLY A 416 20.11 10.21 -33.98
C GLY A 416 20.83 9.23 -33.06
N ILE A 417 22.05 8.82 -33.44
CA ILE A 417 22.87 7.84 -32.73
C ILE A 417 24.31 8.35 -32.72
N ALA A 418 24.96 8.35 -31.55
CA ALA A 418 26.38 8.67 -31.43
C ALA A 418 27.07 7.76 -30.41
N ALA A 419 28.34 7.45 -30.67
CA ALA A 419 29.23 6.75 -29.75
C ALA A 419 30.59 7.44 -29.79
N VAL A 420 31.19 7.68 -28.62
CA VAL A 420 32.58 8.18 -28.54
C VAL A 420 33.57 6.99 -28.55
N GLY A 421 33.14 5.80 -28.10
CA GLY A 421 33.83 4.54 -28.34
C GLY A 421 33.58 4.05 -29.78
N ASN A 422 34.60 3.47 -30.41
CA ASN A 422 34.67 3.14 -31.84
C ASN A 422 33.38 2.45 -32.38
N PRO A 423 32.50 3.14 -33.13
CA PRO A 423 31.15 2.65 -33.45
C PRO A 423 31.21 1.41 -34.35
N SER A 424 30.86 0.24 -33.82
CA SER A 424 30.65 -0.96 -34.63
C SER A 424 29.18 -1.08 -35.08
N ALA A 425 28.94 -0.57 -36.30
CA ALA A 425 27.86 -0.86 -37.25
C ALA A 425 26.40 -1.03 -36.75
N ALA A 426 25.54 -0.08 -37.14
CA ALA A 426 24.09 -0.28 -37.22
C ALA A 426 23.75 -1.20 -38.41
N THR A 427 23.16 -2.37 -38.15
CA THR A 427 22.52 -3.21 -39.19
C THR A 427 21.06 -2.80 -39.37
N ARG A 428 20.69 -2.45 -40.61
CA ARG A 428 19.33 -2.04 -41.00
C ARG A 428 18.36 -3.20 -41.01
#